data_AF-A0A3D1DRG7-F1
#
_entry.id   AF-A0A3D1DRG7-F1
#
_cell.length_a   1.000
_cell.length_b   1.000
_cell.length_c   1.000
_cell.angle_alpha   90.00
_cell.angle_beta   90.00
_cell.angle_gamma   90.00
#
_symmetry.space_group_name_H-M   'P 1'
#
loop_
_entity.id
_entity.type
_entity.pdbx_description
1 polymer ?
#
loop_
_entity_poly.entity_id
_entity_poly.type
_entity_poly.pdbx_seq_one_letter_code
_entity_poly.pdbx_strand_id
1 'polypeptide(L)'
;WGRDETYLWYSTGAAAFFTDLEKRFLGEGTLQARYIRGAFDDKPFTLGKYESTRIRVAIAELAANGGAPMGFYTRFTDTAARGEIVRYYRFLGQHDALFRGNRSHAETVLLFPRQAVHRGRVEPVEAFKRLGRKLLDDHVLFDVLPDDLAASTPERLKPYMRVLRIGGESSTPETKPSRFEAPYTVRVSASRPAGGNELDLHLVNYNRTEPPRGGDGKPSAGGGLKDEKPIAVAGVKADVLLPAGLQVGRVEILVPEREGPVAVKFQRAGNRVRFEVPKFLVYCVVRLRP
;
A
#
# COMPACT_ATOMS: atom_id res chain seq x y z
N TRP A 1 -15.85 -7.21 13.65
CA TRP A 1 -15.09 -8.00 12.67
C TRP A 1 -13.71 -8.26 13.22
N GLY A 2 -13.18 -9.42 12.86
CA GLY A 2 -11.77 -9.74 12.97
C GLY A 2 -11.36 -10.49 14.23
N ARG A 3 -12.31 -11.11 14.93
CA ARG A 3 -12.03 -11.91 16.13
C ARG A 3 -11.86 -13.38 15.72
N ASP A 4 -12.96 -14.01 15.34
CA ASP A 4 -13.02 -15.45 15.09
C ASP A 4 -12.92 -15.80 13.60
N GLU A 5 -13.04 -14.81 12.72
CA GLU A 5 -12.88 -15.02 11.28
C GLU A 5 -11.42 -15.38 10.94
N THR A 6 -11.23 -16.33 10.01
CA THR A 6 -9.93 -16.77 9.50
C THR A 6 -9.59 -16.13 8.14
N TYR A 7 -10.59 -15.55 7.49
CA TYR A 7 -10.48 -14.83 6.22
C TYR A 7 -11.51 -13.70 6.15
N LEU A 8 -11.16 -12.58 5.54
CA LEU A 8 -12.08 -11.47 5.30
C LEU A 8 -12.17 -11.13 3.80
N TRP A 9 -13.39 -11.04 3.30
CA TRP A 9 -13.70 -10.41 2.02
C TRP A 9 -14.47 -9.11 2.27
N TYR A 10 -14.00 -8.00 1.71
CA TYR A 10 -14.65 -6.70 1.88
C TYR A 10 -14.86 -6.01 0.53
N SER A 11 -16.11 -5.68 0.19
CA SER A 11 -16.43 -4.91 -1.01
C SER A 11 -16.23 -3.42 -0.80
N THR A 12 -15.49 -2.78 -1.70
CA THR A 12 -15.35 -1.32 -1.76
C THR A 12 -16.47 -0.65 -2.54
N GLY A 13 -17.37 -1.44 -3.15
CA GLY A 13 -18.43 -0.95 -4.04
C GLY A 13 -17.88 -0.06 -5.15
N ALA A 14 -18.64 0.98 -5.49
CA ALA A 14 -18.27 1.97 -6.50
C ALA A 14 -17.48 3.17 -5.90
N ALA A 15 -16.77 3.00 -4.78
CA ALA A 15 -16.09 4.13 -4.14
C ALA A 15 -14.74 4.51 -4.79
N ALA A 16 -14.13 3.61 -5.56
CA ALA A 16 -12.72 3.73 -5.97
C ALA A 16 -12.45 3.18 -7.38
N PHE A 17 -13.38 3.37 -8.34
CA PHE A 17 -13.31 2.79 -9.69
C PHE A 17 -12.83 3.77 -10.80
N PHE A 18 -12.45 4.99 -10.43
CA PHE A 18 -11.85 5.99 -11.33
C PHE A 18 -10.76 6.80 -10.62
N THR A 19 -9.96 7.53 -11.39
CA THR A 19 -9.06 8.58 -10.89
C THR A 19 -9.65 9.97 -11.21
N ASP A 20 -9.31 10.97 -10.40
CA ASP A 20 -9.41 12.39 -10.75
C ASP A 20 -8.07 13.03 -10.31
N LEU A 21 -7.05 12.88 -11.16
CA LEU A 21 -5.67 13.21 -10.81
C LEU A 21 -5.49 14.70 -10.52
N GLU A 22 -6.21 15.56 -11.24
CA GLU A 22 -6.27 17.01 -11.02
C GLU A 22 -6.68 17.34 -9.57
N LYS A 23 -7.65 16.59 -9.02
CA LYS A 23 -8.11 16.72 -7.63
C LYS A 23 -7.34 15.84 -6.64
N ARG A 24 -6.21 15.28 -7.06
CA ARG A 24 -5.39 14.34 -6.28
C ARG A 24 -6.17 13.11 -5.78
N PHE A 25 -7.18 12.67 -6.53
CA PHE A 25 -7.95 11.48 -6.21
C PHE A 25 -7.44 10.28 -7.01
N LEU A 26 -6.74 9.35 -6.36
CA LEU A 26 -6.15 8.18 -7.01
C LEU A 26 -7.13 7.02 -7.19
N GLY A 27 -8.36 7.11 -6.66
CA GLY A 27 -9.31 5.98 -6.63
C GLY A 27 -8.68 4.74 -6.02
N GLU A 28 -8.06 4.90 -4.86
CA GLU A 28 -7.32 3.86 -4.15
C GLU A 28 -8.09 3.34 -2.93
N GLY A 29 -7.83 2.08 -2.59
CA GLY A 29 -8.30 1.40 -1.38
C GLY A 29 -7.25 1.31 -0.28
N THR A 30 -6.11 1.99 -0.40
CA THR A 30 -4.95 1.83 0.51
C THR A 30 -5.30 2.03 1.98
N LEU A 31 -6.04 3.09 2.33
CA LEU A 31 -6.41 3.36 3.72
C LEU A 31 -7.35 2.29 4.28
N GLN A 32 -8.27 1.79 3.46
CA GLN A 32 -9.19 0.70 3.79
C GLN A 32 -8.44 -0.63 3.96
N ALA A 33 -7.48 -0.93 3.07
CA ALA A 33 -6.64 -2.11 3.17
C ALA A 33 -5.86 -2.12 4.48
N ARG A 34 -5.25 -0.98 4.86
CA ARG A 34 -4.53 -0.83 6.14
C ARG A 34 -5.46 -0.96 7.34
N TYR A 35 -6.67 -0.39 7.28
CA TYR A 35 -7.67 -0.56 8.33
C TYR A 35 -8.03 -2.03 8.53
N ILE A 36 -8.33 -2.75 7.45
CA ILE A 36 -8.67 -4.17 7.49
C ILE A 36 -7.50 -4.98 8.04
N ARG A 37 -6.29 -4.80 7.50
CA ARG A 37 -5.07 -5.49 7.95
C ARG A 37 -4.85 -5.33 9.45
N GLY A 38 -4.93 -4.10 9.97
CA GLY A 38 -4.73 -3.84 11.39
C GLY A 38 -5.89 -4.29 12.28
N ALA A 39 -7.14 -4.17 11.81
CA ALA A 39 -8.31 -4.69 12.51
C ALA A 39 -8.34 -6.23 12.54
N PHE A 40 -7.67 -6.88 11.59
CA PHE A 40 -7.69 -8.33 11.40
C PHE A 40 -6.35 -9.03 11.72
N ASP A 41 -5.37 -8.30 12.23
CA ASP A 41 -4.08 -8.80 12.71
C ASP A 41 -3.26 -9.59 11.68
N ASP A 42 -3.12 -9.03 10.46
CA ASP A 42 -2.46 -9.65 9.30
C ASP A 42 -3.09 -10.98 8.82
N LYS A 43 -4.25 -11.39 9.36
CA LYS A 43 -4.96 -12.55 8.81
C LYS A 43 -5.32 -12.30 7.33
N PRO A 44 -5.39 -13.36 6.52
CA PRO A 44 -5.66 -13.23 5.09
C PRO A 44 -6.94 -12.44 4.78
N PHE A 45 -6.84 -11.45 3.90
CA PHE A 45 -7.99 -10.66 3.47
C PHE A 45 -7.92 -10.32 1.99
N THR A 46 -9.06 -9.96 1.41
CA THR A 46 -9.13 -9.38 0.08
C THR A 46 -10.10 -8.21 0.01
N LEU A 47 -9.93 -7.38 -1.01
CA LEU A 47 -10.84 -6.30 -1.35
C LEU A 47 -11.53 -6.61 -2.67
N GLY A 48 -12.87 -6.61 -2.65
CA GLY A 48 -13.69 -6.52 -3.85
C GLY A 48 -13.65 -5.09 -4.37
N LYS A 49 -12.72 -4.78 -5.28
CA LYS A 49 -12.65 -3.49 -5.98
C LYS A 49 -13.30 -3.60 -7.35
N TYR A 50 -14.26 -2.73 -7.65
CA TYR A 50 -14.98 -2.76 -8.92
C TYR A 50 -14.15 -2.04 -9.98
N GLU A 51 -13.05 -2.67 -10.39
CA GLU A 51 -12.04 -2.07 -11.26
C GLU A 51 -11.83 -2.90 -12.52
N SER A 52 -12.30 -2.38 -13.65
CA SER A 52 -12.22 -3.07 -14.95
C SER A 52 -11.14 -2.51 -15.89
N THR A 53 -10.54 -1.36 -15.53
CA THR A 53 -9.59 -0.60 -16.33
C THR A 53 -8.19 -0.65 -15.70
N ARG A 54 -8.04 -0.24 -14.44
CA ARG A 54 -6.77 -0.12 -13.70
C ARG A 54 -6.35 -1.42 -13.02
N ILE A 55 -6.38 -2.52 -13.78
CA ILE A 55 -6.18 -3.88 -13.28
C ILE A 55 -4.81 -4.09 -12.62
N ARG A 56 -3.75 -3.48 -13.17
CA ARG A 56 -2.38 -3.63 -12.64
C ARG A 56 -2.27 -3.00 -11.27
N VAL A 57 -2.80 -1.78 -11.14
CA VAL A 57 -2.81 -1.03 -9.88
C VAL A 57 -3.69 -1.71 -8.84
N ALA A 58 -4.87 -2.22 -9.21
CA ALA A 58 -5.75 -2.90 -8.25
C ALA A 58 -5.09 -4.15 -7.63
N ILE A 59 -4.36 -4.93 -8.44
CA ILE A 59 -3.61 -6.10 -7.93
C ILE A 59 -2.44 -5.65 -7.05
N ALA A 60 -1.65 -4.68 -7.53
CA ALA A 60 -0.48 -4.16 -6.82
C ALA A 60 -0.82 -3.48 -5.49
N GLU A 61 -1.89 -2.68 -5.46
CA GLU A 61 -2.40 -1.98 -4.28
C GLU A 61 -2.64 -2.95 -3.12
N LEU A 62 -3.35 -4.04 -3.40
CA LEU A 62 -3.72 -4.98 -2.35
C LEU A 62 -2.52 -5.85 -1.92
N ALA A 63 -1.70 -6.30 -2.87
CA ALA A 63 -0.46 -7.02 -2.56
C ALA A 63 0.51 -6.18 -1.70
N ALA A 64 0.67 -4.90 -2.03
CA ALA A 64 1.51 -3.96 -1.28
C ALA A 64 1.03 -3.74 0.17
N ASN A 65 -0.26 -3.94 0.43
CA ASN A 65 -0.85 -3.79 1.76
C ASN A 65 -1.13 -5.15 2.43
N GLY A 66 -0.48 -6.24 1.98
CA GLY A 66 -0.54 -7.56 2.64
C GLY A 66 -1.83 -8.35 2.42
N GLY A 67 -2.70 -7.90 1.50
CA GLY A 67 -3.89 -8.64 1.12
C GLY A 67 -3.64 -9.57 -0.07
N ALA A 68 -4.55 -10.53 -0.26
CA ALA A 68 -4.59 -11.39 -1.44
C ALA A 68 -5.39 -10.69 -2.55
N PRO A 69 -4.77 -10.21 -3.64
CA PRO A 69 -5.49 -9.51 -4.69
C PRO A 69 -6.50 -10.41 -5.40
N MET A 70 -7.71 -9.91 -5.59
CA MET A 70 -8.78 -10.58 -6.30
C MET A 70 -9.20 -9.77 -7.52
N GLY A 71 -9.30 -10.41 -8.69
CA GLY A 71 -9.68 -9.77 -9.94
C GLY A 71 -11.19 -9.53 -10.11
N PHE A 72 -11.89 -9.02 -9.10
CA PHE A 72 -13.35 -8.79 -9.22
C PHE A 72 -13.66 -7.78 -10.33
N TYR A 73 -14.58 -8.12 -11.24
CA TYR A 73 -14.91 -7.35 -12.45
C TYR A 73 -13.72 -7.01 -13.37
N THR A 74 -12.58 -7.69 -13.21
CA THR A 74 -11.51 -7.61 -14.19
C THR A 74 -11.97 -8.25 -15.50
N ARG A 75 -11.66 -7.63 -16.63
CA ARG A 75 -12.10 -8.06 -17.96
C ARG A 75 -11.29 -9.27 -18.43
N PHE A 76 -11.34 -10.39 -17.72
CA PHE A 76 -10.52 -11.58 -18.02
C PHE A 76 -10.84 -12.23 -19.38
N THR A 77 -11.98 -11.92 -19.99
CA THR A 77 -12.35 -12.34 -21.35
C THR A 77 -11.69 -11.48 -22.44
N ASP A 78 -11.26 -10.25 -22.11
CA ASP A 78 -10.43 -9.44 -22.99
C ASP A 78 -9.00 -9.97 -22.96
N THR A 79 -8.46 -10.27 -24.15
CA THR A 79 -7.15 -10.96 -24.26
C THR A 79 -6.01 -10.12 -23.72
N ALA A 80 -6.05 -8.80 -23.93
CA ALA A 80 -4.99 -7.91 -23.44
C ALA A 80 -5.06 -7.79 -21.91
N ALA A 81 -6.25 -7.57 -21.35
CA ALA A 81 -6.47 -7.57 -19.90
C ALA A 81 -6.03 -8.88 -19.26
N ARG A 82 -6.40 -10.02 -19.86
CA ARG A 82 -5.95 -11.35 -19.40
C ARG A 82 -4.44 -11.48 -19.38
N GLY A 83 -3.74 -10.96 -20.40
CA GLY A 83 -2.27 -10.98 -20.44
C GLY A 83 -1.64 -10.29 -19.22
N GLU A 84 -2.18 -9.15 -18.82
CA GLU A 84 -1.69 -8.39 -17.66
C GLU A 84 -2.07 -9.03 -16.32
N ILE A 85 -3.29 -9.57 -16.23
CA ILE A 85 -3.73 -10.39 -15.08
C ILE A 85 -2.73 -11.54 -14.87
N VAL A 86 -2.43 -12.30 -15.93
CA VAL A 86 -1.49 -13.43 -15.88
C VAL A 86 -0.10 -12.96 -15.48
N ARG A 87 0.41 -11.87 -16.07
CA ARG A 87 1.72 -11.30 -15.72
C ARG A 87 1.83 -11.00 -14.23
N TYR A 88 0.85 -10.27 -13.68
CA TYR A 88 0.88 -9.85 -12.29
C TYR A 88 0.69 -11.01 -11.31
N TYR A 89 -0.24 -11.94 -11.57
CA TYR A 89 -0.39 -13.11 -10.71
C TYR A 89 0.81 -14.07 -10.79
N ARG A 90 1.46 -14.22 -11.96
CA ARG A 90 2.72 -14.97 -12.07
C ARG A 90 3.83 -14.32 -11.25
N PHE A 91 3.96 -12.99 -11.30
CA PHE A 91 4.92 -12.25 -10.48
C PHE A 91 4.69 -12.52 -8.98
N LEU A 92 3.44 -12.43 -8.51
CA LEU A 92 3.11 -12.72 -7.11
C LEU A 92 3.41 -14.18 -6.74
N GLY A 93 3.09 -15.14 -7.62
CA GLY A 93 3.36 -16.57 -7.39
C GLY A 93 4.85 -16.92 -7.40
N GLN A 94 5.64 -16.35 -8.31
CA GLN A 94 7.10 -16.53 -8.37
C GLN A 94 7.81 -15.98 -7.14
N HIS A 95 7.24 -14.95 -6.52
CA HIS A 95 7.77 -14.28 -5.34
C HIS A 95 6.90 -14.50 -4.10
N ASP A 96 6.19 -15.63 -4.02
CA ASP A 96 5.22 -15.92 -2.96
C ASP A 96 5.78 -15.74 -1.54
N ALA A 97 7.06 -16.07 -1.33
CA ALA A 97 7.74 -15.91 -0.03
C ALA A 97 7.76 -14.45 0.48
N LEU A 98 7.66 -13.44 -0.40
CA LEU A 98 7.57 -12.02 -0.02
C LEU A 98 6.18 -11.64 0.50
N PHE A 99 5.15 -12.35 0.02
CA PHE A 99 3.75 -11.98 0.23
C PHE A 99 3.09 -12.83 1.30
N ARG A 100 3.35 -14.13 1.30
CA ARG A 100 2.68 -15.09 2.17
C ARG A 100 3.08 -14.89 3.62
N GLY A 101 2.09 -14.53 4.45
CA GLY A 101 2.28 -14.34 5.89
C GLY A 101 3.22 -13.19 6.25
N ASN A 102 3.44 -12.23 5.34
CA ASN A 102 4.27 -11.08 5.65
C ASN A 102 3.66 -10.23 6.77
N ARG A 103 4.51 -9.53 7.50
CA ARG A 103 4.13 -8.62 8.58
C ARG A 103 4.42 -7.19 8.16
N SER A 104 3.57 -6.25 8.55
CA SER A 104 3.84 -4.84 8.29
C SER A 104 5.15 -4.39 8.94
N HIS A 105 5.86 -3.48 8.28
CA HIS A 105 6.99 -2.73 8.84
C HIS A 105 6.68 -1.23 8.82
N ALA A 106 5.48 -0.87 9.28
CA ALA A 106 5.13 0.50 9.54
C ALA A 106 5.86 1.04 10.77
N GLU A 107 6.29 2.30 10.70
CA GLU A 107 6.96 3.02 11.78
C GLU A 107 5.97 3.86 12.59
N THR A 108 4.83 4.21 11.98
CA THR A 108 3.74 4.98 12.58
C THR A 108 2.46 4.14 12.63
N VAL A 109 1.60 4.37 13.62
CA VAL A 109 0.22 3.86 13.61
C VAL A 109 -0.77 5.00 13.73
N LEU A 110 -1.77 5.02 12.85
CA LEU A 110 -2.89 5.94 12.89
C LEU A 110 -4.11 5.24 13.51
N LEU A 111 -4.61 5.75 14.64
CA LEU A 111 -5.76 5.16 15.29
C LEU A 111 -7.06 5.52 14.58
N PHE A 112 -7.81 4.50 14.15
CA PHE A 112 -9.15 4.68 13.63
C PHE A 112 -10.14 4.86 14.79
N PRO A 113 -11.01 5.89 14.77
CA PRO A 113 -11.88 6.24 15.90
C PRO A 113 -13.11 5.32 16.01
N ARG A 114 -12.89 4.01 16.16
CA ARG A 114 -13.94 2.99 16.15
C ARG A 114 -14.88 3.13 17.35
N GLN A 115 -14.35 3.49 18.52
CA GLN A 115 -15.18 3.76 19.70
C GLN A 115 -16.18 4.90 19.47
N ALA A 116 -15.77 5.96 18.77
CA ALA A 116 -16.68 7.05 18.42
C ALA A 116 -17.76 6.59 17.44
N VAL A 117 -17.37 5.84 16.40
CA VAL A 117 -18.28 5.27 15.40
C VAL A 117 -19.32 4.35 16.06
N HIS A 118 -18.92 3.46 16.98
CA HIS A 118 -19.84 2.60 17.71
C HIS A 118 -20.84 3.36 18.60
N ARG A 119 -20.54 4.61 18.97
CA ARG A 119 -21.45 5.51 19.69
C ARG A 119 -22.26 6.41 18.75
N GLY A 120 -22.24 6.15 17.45
CA GLY A 120 -22.95 6.94 16.45
C GLY A 120 -22.29 8.27 16.08
N ARG A 121 -21.05 8.52 16.50
CA ARG A 121 -20.30 9.76 16.18
C ARG A 121 -19.34 9.52 15.03
N VAL A 122 -19.65 10.07 13.86
CA VAL A 122 -18.93 9.82 12.60
C VAL A 122 -18.04 10.99 12.16
N GLU A 123 -18.16 12.15 12.79
CA GLU A 123 -17.34 13.34 12.52
C GLU A 123 -15.83 13.07 12.62
N PRO A 124 -15.34 12.27 13.60
CA PRO A 124 -13.92 11.91 13.67
C PRO A 124 -13.42 11.10 12.48
N VAL A 125 -14.30 10.42 11.74
CA VAL A 125 -13.92 9.62 10.55
C VAL A 125 -13.40 10.54 9.44
N GLU A 126 -13.97 11.74 9.29
CA GLU A 126 -13.49 12.69 8.28
C GLU A 126 -12.11 13.27 8.65
N ALA A 127 -11.87 13.52 9.94
CA ALA A 127 -10.54 13.88 10.42
C ALA A 127 -9.52 12.75 10.19
N PHE A 128 -9.91 11.50 10.45
CA PHE A 128 -9.11 10.32 10.15
C PHE A 128 -8.77 10.21 8.66
N LYS A 129 -9.75 10.35 7.76
CA LYS A 129 -9.53 10.28 6.31
C LYS A 129 -8.59 11.38 5.82
N ARG A 130 -8.75 12.62 6.31
CA ARG A 130 -7.86 13.73 5.95
C ARG A 130 -6.42 13.48 6.40
N LEU A 131 -6.22 13.06 7.65
CA LEU A 131 -4.89 12.75 8.16
C LEU A 131 -4.27 11.55 7.44
N GLY A 132 -5.04 10.47 7.25
CA GLY A 132 -4.60 9.29 6.51
C GLY A 132 -4.17 9.62 5.08
N ARG A 133 -4.93 10.46 4.36
CA ARG A 133 -4.54 10.94 3.02
C ARG A 133 -3.23 11.73 3.08
N LYS A 134 -3.09 12.64 4.04
CA LYS A 134 -1.84 13.40 4.20
C LYS A 134 -0.65 12.48 4.43
N LEU A 135 -0.77 11.48 5.31
CA LEU A 135 0.30 10.51 5.56
C LEU A 135 0.66 9.70 4.31
N LEU A 136 -0.33 9.34 3.48
CA LEU A 136 -0.10 8.66 2.21
C LEU A 136 0.63 9.57 1.21
N ASP A 137 0.26 10.85 1.13
CA ASP A 137 0.85 11.84 0.23
C ASP A 137 2.28 12.24 0.67
N ASP A 138 2.55 12.21 1.97
CA ASP A 138 3.87 12.43 2.57
C ASP A 138 4.73 11.13 2.62
N HIS A 139 4.23 10.03 2.06
CA HIS A 139 4.89 8.71 2.00
C HIS A 139 5.32 8.15 3.36
N VAL A 140 4.54 8.42 4.41
CA VAL A 140 4.80 7.85 5.74
C VAL A 140 4.50 6.34 5.73
N LEU A 141 5.40 5.56 6.31
CA LEU A 141 5.16 4.14 6.59
C LEU A 141 4.24 4.03 7.82
N PHE A 142 2.95 3.84 7.59
CA PHE A 142 1.98 3.75 8.68
C PHE A 142 0.97 2.62 8.53
N ASP A 143 0.59 2.03 9.67
CA ASP A 143 -0.54 1.13 9.80
C ASP A 143 -1.77 1.87 10.34
N VAL A 144 -2.94 1.26 10.19
CA VAL A 144 -4.17 1.72 10.82
C VAL A 144 -4.62 0.70 11.86
N LEU A 145 -4.91 1.15 13.07
CA LEU A 145 -5.39 0.29 14.15
C LEU A 145 -6.66 0.88 14.78
N PRO A 146 -7.76 0.13 14.92
CA PRO A 146 -8.91 0.60 15.70
C PRO A 146 -8.52 0.99 17.14
N ASP A 147 -9.00 2.13 17.61
CA ASP A 147 -8.68 2.69 18.93
C ASP A 147 -9.13 1.81 20.11
N ASP A 148 -10.23 1.09 19.99
CA ASP A 148 -10.66 0.07 20.94
C ASP A 148 -9.74 -1.15 20.99
N LEU A 149 -9.22 -1.62 19.84
CA LEU A 149 -8.21 -2.69 19.82
C LEU A 149 -6.89 -2.23 20.41
N ALA A 150 -6.49 -0.99 20.13
CA ALA A 150 -5.31 -0.40 20.74
C ALA A 150 -5.46 -0.30 22.27
N ALA A 151 -6.66 0.00 22.76
CA ALA A 151 -6.95 0.06 24.19
C ALA A 151 -7.00 -1.33 24.85
N SER A 152 -7.59 -2.34 24.19
CA SER A 152 -7.65 -3.71 24.72
C SER A 152 -6.34 -4.47 24.61
N THR A 153 -5.44 -4.02 23.75
CA THR A 153 -4.20 -4.74 23.38
C THR A 153 -3.03 -3.75 23.21
N PRO A 154 -2.64 -3.01 24.28
CA PRO A 154 -1.68 -1.90 24.18
C PRO A 154 -0.29 -2.30 23.69
N GLU A 155 0.11 -3.55 23.86
CA GLU A 155 1.35 -4.13 23.37
C GLU A 155 1.49 -4.05 21.84
N ARG A 156 0.37 -4.01 21.10
CA ARG A 156 0.38 -3.81 19.65
C ARG A 156 0.93 -2.43 19.27
N LEU A 157 0.94 -1.46 20.19
CA LEU A 157 1.49 -0.13 19.95
C LEU A 157 3.01 -0.07 20.13
N LYS A 158 3.61 -0.99 20.89
CA LYS A 158 5.05 -0.97 21.24
C LYS A 158 6.01 -0.95 20.03
N PRO A 159 5.73 -1.66 18.92
CA PRO A 159 6.65 -1.66 17.77
C PRO A 159 6.69 -0.32 17.01
N TYR A 160 5.67 0.54 17.16
CA TYR A 160 5.61 1.79 16.42
C TYR A 160 6.39 2.90 17.14
N MET A 161 7.13 3.66 16.36
CA MET A 161 7.85 4.85 16.82
C MET A 161 6.90 6.01 17.08
N ARG A 162 5.73 6.01 16.43
CA ARG A 162 4.76 7.10 16.49
C ARG A 162 3.33 6.59 16.53
N VAL A 163 2.54 7.10 17.47
CA VAL A 163 1.09 6.83 17.58
C VAL A 163 0.34 8.14 17.33
N LEU A 164 -0.51 8.13 16.31
CA LEU A 164 -1.35 9.25 15.91
C LEU A 164 -2.79 9.01 16.33
N ARG A 165 -3.38 10.00 17.01
CA ARG A 165 -4.76 9.96 17.52
C ARG A 165 -5.59 11.07 16.91
N ILE A 166 -6.86 10.79 16.64
CA ILE A 166 -7.81 11.80 16.17
C ILE A 166 -8.29 12.61 17.38
N GLY A 167 -8.03 13.92 17.36
CA GLY A 167 -8.48 14.84 18.42
C GLY A 167 -7.75 14.70 19.75
N GLY A 168 -6.58 14.06 19.78
CA GLY A 168 -5.78 13.88 20.99
C GLY A 168 -4.28 14.02 20.72
N GLU A 169 -3.49 13.91 21.77
CA GLU A 169 -2.04 14.03 21.68
C GLU A 169 -1.43 12.87 20.87
N SER A 170 -0.58 13.26 19.93
CA SER A 170 0.22 12.34 19.12
C SER A 170 1.63 12.26 19.69
N SER A 171 2.24 11.08 19.68
CA SER A 171 3.63 10.97 20.13
C SER A 171 4.59 11.58 19.10
N THR A 172 5.74 12.01 19.60
CA THR A 172 6.88 12.45 18.77
C THR A 172 7.90 11.32 18.74
N PRO A 173 8.35 10.88 17.56
CA PRO A 173 9.34 9.81 17.49
C PRO A 173 10.73 10.34 17.93
N GLU A 174 11.45 9.57 18.74
CA GLU A 174 12.82 9.90 19.19
C GLU A 174 13.84 9.78 18.05
N THR A 175 13.60 8.85 17.13
CA THR A 175 14.43 8.62 15.94
C THR A 175 13.72 9.11 14.69
N LYS A 176 14.47 9.66 13.73
CA LYS A 176 13.90 10.11 12.46
C LYS A 176 13.37 8.89 11.65
N PRO A 177 12.08 8.86 11.29
CA PRO A 177 11.49 7.77 10.50
C PRO A 177 12.05 7.73 9.08
N SER A 178 11.81 6.62 8.37
CA SER A 178 12.11 6.48 6.94
C SER A 178 11.48 7.62 6.14
N ARG A 179 12.18 8.06 5.08
CA ARG A 179 11.74 9.15 4.21
C ARG A 179 11.81 8.72 2.75
N PHE A 180 10.80 9.14 2.00
CA PHE A 180 10.71 8.88 0.57
C PHE A 180 10.47 10.20 -0.15
N GLU A 181 11.20 10.41 -1.25
CA GLU A 181 10.91 11.47 -2.20
C GLU A 181 10.26 10.81 -3.42
N ALA A 182 8.94 10.94 -3.54
CA ALA A 182 8.19 10.41 -4.66
C ALA A 182 7.04 11.36 -5.04
N PRO A 183 6.49 11.27 -6.26
CA PRO A 183 5.25 11.97 -6.60
C PRO A 183 4.08 11.51 -5.72
N TYR A 184 3.06 12.37 -5.53
CA TYR A 184 1.85 12.03 -4.78
C TYR A 184 1.08 10.83 -5.36
N THR A 185 1.29 10.53 -6.65
CA THR A 185 0.71 9.36 -7.34
C THR A 185 1.36 8.04 -6.94
N VAL A 186 2.44 8.05 -6.16
CA VAL A 186 3.09 6.84 -5.66
C VAL A 186 2.68 6.62 -4.20
N ARG A 187 2.30 5.39 -3.88
CA ARG A 187 2.12 4.93 -2.50
C ARG A 187 3.24 4.00 -2.11
N VAL A 188 3.67 4.12 -0.86
CA VAL A 188 4.74 3.32 -0.26
C VAL A 188 4.19 2.58 0.96
N SER A 189 4.52 1.30 1.04
CA SER A 189 4.36 0.47 2.25
C SER A 189 5.62 -0.38 2.43
N ALA A 190 5.78 -0.92 3.63
CA ALA A 190 6.91 -1.77 3.96
C ALA A 190 6.42 -3.04 4.67
N SER A 191 7.07 -4.16 4.40
CA SER A 191 6.75 -5.44 5.00
C SER A 191 8.00 -6.26 5.28
N ARG A 192 7.86 -7.23 6.18
CA ARG A 192 8.87 -8.25 6.46
C ARG A 192 8.27 -9.60 6.10
N PRO A 193 8.93 -10.38 5.23
CA PRO A 193 8.52 -11.76 4.94
C PRO A 193 8.41 -12.61 6.19
N ALA A 194 7.56 -13.64 6.15
CA ALA A 194 7.42 -14.59 7.25
C ALA A 194 8.75 -15.30 7.59
N GLY A 195 9.59 -15.56 6.58
CA GLY A 195 10.92 -16.13 6.76
C GLY A 195 11.95 -15.20 7.40
N GLY A 196 11.62 -13.92 7.59
CA GLY A 196 12.50 -12.92 8.20
C GLY A 196 13.70 -12.53 7.32
N ASN A 197 14.68 -11.88 7.93
CA ASN A 197 15.98 -11.50 7.34
C ASN A 197 15.96 -10.59 6.12
N GLU A 198 14.84 -9.92 5.83
CA GLU A 198 14.82 -8.83 4.84
C GLU A 198 13.72 -7.82 5.17
N LEU A 199 13.84 -6.65 4.54
CA LEU A 199 12.82 -5.61 4.53
C LEU A 199 12.41 -5.35 3.09
N ASP A 200 11.13 -5.47 2.81
CA ASP A 200 10.57 -5.21 1.49
C ASP A 200 9.80 -3.89 1.49
N LEU A 201 10.08 -3.05 0.50
CA LEU A 201 9.33 -1.83 0.24
C LEU A 201 8.48 -2.03 -1.00
N HIS A 202 7.19 -1.73 -0.91
CA HIS A 202 6.25 -1.85 -1.99
C HIS A 202 5.90 -0.44 -2.48
N LEU A 203 6.13 -0.18 -3.77
CA LEU A 203 5.81 1.08 -4.42
C LEU A 203 4.75 0.85 -5.49
N VAL A 204 3.60 1.51 -5.34
CA VAL A 204 2.48 1.42 -6.28
C VAL A 204 2.27 2.79 -6.91
N ASN A 205 2.43 2.89 -8.23
CA ASN A 205 2.25 4.09 -9.01
C ASN A 205 0.87 4.12 -9.68
N TYR A 206 0.07 5.12 -9.34
CA TYR A 206 -1.28 5.34 -9.85
C TYR A 206 -1.32 6.31 -11.04
N ASN A 207 -0.16 6.85 -11.46
CA ASN A 207 -0.11 7.83 -12.54
C ASN A 207 -0.48 7.20 -13.88
N ARG A 208 -1.30 7.90 -14.64
CA ARG A 208 -1.82 7.45 -15.94
C ARG A 208 -2.32 8.60 -16.77
N THR A 209 -2.52 8.34 -18.06
CA THR A 209 -3.41 9.18 -18.88
C THR A 209 -4.85 8.82 -18.56
N GLU A 210 -5.60 9.74 -17.96
CA GLU A 210 -7.02 9.52 -17.64
C GLU A 210 -7.87 9.44 -18.91
N PRO A 211 -8.90 8.58 -18.95
CA PRO A 211 -9.85 8.58 -20.06
C PRO A 211 -10.60 9.93 -20.11
N PRO A 212 -11.18 10.30 -21.27
CA PRO A 212 -12.03 11.47 -21.35
C PRO A 212 -13.14 11.45 -20.28
N ARG A 213 -13.43 12.62 -19.71
CA ARG A 213 -14.56 12.80 -18.79
C ARG A 213 -15.86 12.42 -19.50
N GLY A 214 -16.86 11.98 -18.72
CA GLY A 214 -18.19 11.70 -19.23
C GLY A 214 -18.87 12.95 -19.78
N GLY A 215 -20.00 12.77 -20.49
CA GLY A 215 -20.81 13.89 -21.00
C GLY A 215 -21.33 14.82 -19.90
N ASP A 216 -21.35 14.37 -18.64
CA ASP A 216 -21.70 15.15 -17.45
C ASP A 216 -20.48 15.82 -16.77
N GLY A 217 -19.30 15.78 -17.41
CA GLY A 217 -18.05 16.35 -16.89
C GLY A 217 -17.42 15.55 -15.75
N LYS A 218 -18.00 14.41 -15.34
CA LYS A 218 -17.45 13.59 -14.26
C LYS A 218 -16.29 12.71 -14.74
N PRO A 219 -15.38 12.34 -13.83
CA PRO A 219 -14.33 11.37 -14.16
C PRO A 219 -14.92 10.05 -14.66
N SER A 220 -14.24 9.43 -15.62
CA SER A 220 -14.66 8.16 -16.21
C SER A 220 -13.84 7.00 -15.64
N ALA A 221 -14.51 5.85 -15.47
CA ALA A 221 -13.87 4.58 -15.15
C ALA A 221 -12.94 4.09 -16.29
N GLY A 222 -13.18 4.57 -17.51
CA GLY A 222 -12.62 4.00 -18.74
C GLY A 222 -13.36 2.74 -19.20
N GLY A 223 -13.05 2.31 -20.41
CA GLY A 223 -13.63 1.16 -21.10
C GLY A 223 -12.78 -0.11 -21.04
N GLY A 224 -11.94 -0.28 -20.02
CA GLY A 224 -11.04 -1.44 -19.86
C GLY A 224 -9.57 -1.12 -20.08
N LEU A 225 -8.74 -2.16 -20.21
CA LEU A 225 -7.26 -2.04 -20.23
C LEU A 225 -6.72 -0.99 -21.21
N LYS A 226 -7.35 -0.84 -22.39
CA LYS A 226 -6.94 0.15 -23.41
C LYS A 226 -6.87 1.58 -22.85
N ASP A 227 -7.66 1.87 -21.83
CA ASP A 227 -7.70 3.18 -21.20
C ASP A 227 -6.77 3.26 -19.99
N GLU A 228 -6.24 2.15 -19.46
CA GLU A 228 -5.38 2.15 -18.25
C GLU A 228 -4.19 3.10 -18.40
N LYS A 229 -3.49 3.05 -19.55
CA LYS A 229 -2.42 3.97 -19.99
C LYS A 229 -1.52 4.47 -18.84
N PRO A 230 -0.87 3.56 -18.08
CA PRO A 230 -0.03 3.95 -16.95
C PRO A 230 1.20 4.74 -17.43
N ILE A 231 1.60 5.73 -16.63
CA ILE A 231 2.78 6.56 -16.90
C ILE A 231 3.86 6.19 -15.90
N ALA A 232 4.97 5.63 -16.40
CA ALA A 232 6.08 5.21 -15.57
C ALA A 232 6.69 6.38 -14.76
N VAL A 233 7.11 6.08 -13.54
CA VAL A 233 7.75 7.02 -12.62
C VAL A 233 9.24 6.74 -12.52
N ALA A 234 10.04 7.79 -12.32
CA ALA A 234 11.48 7.72 -12.09
C ALA A 234 11.89 8.74 -11.00
N GLY A 235 13.13 8.66 -10.52
CA GLY A 235 13.66 9.62 -9.55
C GLY A 235 13.12 9.46 -8.13
N VAL A 236 12.51 8.31 -7.81
CA VAL A 236 12.05 8.03 -6.44
C VAL A 236 13.26 7.74 -5.56
N LYS A 237 13.44 8.51 -4.49
CA LYS A 237 14.56 8.32 -3.55
C LYS A 237 14.04 7.81 -2.22
N ALA A 238 14.78 6.89 -1.62
CA ALA A 238 14.48 6.33 -0.33
C ALA A 238 15.65 6.55 0.64
N ASP A 239 15.34 6.99 1.86
CA ASP A 239 16.23 6.98 3.01
C ASP A 239 15.56 6.16 4.12
N VAL A 240 15.94 4.90 4.21
CA VAL A 240 15.24 3.86 4.97
C VAL A 240 15.95 3.60 6.28
N LEU A 241 15.20 3.66 7.38
CA LEU A 241 15.64 3.20 8.68
C LEU A 241 15.56 1.67 8.72
N LEU A 242 16.67 1.02 9.05
CA LEU A 242 16.75 -0.43 9.11
C LEU A 242 16.19 -0.97 10.43
N PRO A 243 15.43 -2.08 10.40
CA PRO A 243 15.11 -2.83 11.60
C PRO A 243 16.38 -3.23 12.36
N ALA A 244 16.29 -3.28 13.69
CA ALA A 244 17.40 -3.71 14.53
C ALA A 244 17.94 -5.08 14.09
N GLY A 245 19.27 -5.17 13.96
CA GLY A 245 19.95 -6.39 13.54
C GLY A 245 20.01 -6.63 12.02
N LEU A 246 19.25 -5.91 11.19
CA LEU A 246 19.33 -6.09 9.74
C LEU A 246 20.62 -5.45 9.19
N GLN A 247 21.49 -6.28 8.62
CA GLN A 247 22.75 -5.87 8.01
C GLN A 247 22.60 -5.90 6.49
N VAL A 248 22.15 -4.81 5.86
CA VAL A 248 21.94 -4.80 4.40
C VAL A 248 23.27 -4.84 3.65
N GLY A 249 23.48 -5.88 2.85
CA GLY A 249 24.59 -6.02 1.89
C GLY A 249 24.14 -5.89 0.43
N ARG A 250 22.83 -5.99 0.15
CA ARG A 250 22.29 -5.77 -1.20
C ARG A 250 20.90 -5.14 -1.20
N VAL A 251 20.66 -4.37 -2.26
CA VAL A 251 19.34 -3.82 -2.60
C VAL A 251 18.97 -4.30 -4.01
N GLU A 252 17.84 -5.00 -4.11
CA GLU A 252 17.35 -5.59 -5.35
C GLU A 252 15.94 -5.06 -5.65
N ILE A 253 15.60 -4.93 -6.94
CA ILE A 253 14.26 -4.52 -7.36
C ILE A 253 13.62 -5.56 -8.24
N LEU A 254 12.34 -5.80 -7.96
CA LEU A 254 11.45 -6.67 -8.70
C LEU A 254 10.29 -5.86 -9.27
N VAL A 255 10.00 -6.05 -10.56
CA VAL A 255 8.84 -5.46 -11.25
C VAL A 255 8.14 -6.55 -12.07
N PRO A 256 6.81 -6.54 -12.21
CA PRO A 256 6.08 -7.54 -12.99
C PRO A 256 6.50 -7.62 -14.47
N GLU A 257 7.05 -6.54 -15.03
CA GLU A 257 7.47 -6.45 -16.43
C GLU A 257 8.84 -7.06 -16.73
N ARG A 258 9.54 -7.64 -15.73
CA ARG A 258 10.87 -8.23 -15.89
C ARG A 258 10.96 -9.59 -15.19
N GLU A 259 11.74 -10.51 -15.75
CA GLU A 259 11.85 -11.88 -15.22
C GLU A 259 12.76 -12.02 -13.99
N GLY A 260 13.63 -11.04 -13.74
CA GLY A 260 14.65 -11.15 -12.69
C GLY A 260 14.91 -9.86 -11.92
N PRO A 261 15.58 -9.97 -10.75
CA PRO A 261 15.93 -8.82 -9.93
C PRO A 261 16.96 -7.92 -10.62
N VAL A 262 16.83 -6.63 -10.36
CA VAL A 262 17.81 -5.61 -10.77
C VAL A 262 18.53 -5.11 -9.52
N ALA A 263 19.86 -5.23 -9.50
CA ALA A 263 20.67 -4.69 -8.42
C ALA A 263 20.66 -3.15 -8.43
N VAL A 264 20.55 -2.56 -7.25
CA VAL A 264 20.52 -1.10 -7.04
C VAL A 264 21.74 -0.68 -6.24
N LYS A 265 22.41 0.37 -6.70
CA LYS A 265 23.47 1.00 -5.91
C LYS A 265 22.86 1.68 -4.70
N PHE A 266 23.44 1.46 -3.54
CA PHE A 266 22.98 2.08 -2.29
C PHE A 266 24.16 2.58 -1.46
N GLN A 267 23.86 3.52 -0.57
CA GLN A 267 24.78 4.00 0.45
C GLN A 267 24.25 3.57 1.80
N ARG A 268 25.16 3.13 2.67
CA ARG A 268 24.83 2.77 4.04
C ARG A 268 25.54 3.71 5.00
N ALA A 269 24.79 4.24 5.97
CA ALA A 269 25.31 5.06 7.05
C ALA A 269 24.65 4.61 8.36
N GLY A 270 25.41 3.89 9.20
CA GLY A 270 24.88 3.30 10.43
C GLY A 270 23.73 2.32 10.16
N ASN A 271 22.57 2.63 10.73
CA ASN A 271 21.32 1.87 10.58
C ASN A 271 20.41 2.41 9.46
N ARG A 272 20.97 3.15 8.50
CA ARG A 272 20.21 3.69 7.36
C ARG A 272 20.78 3.25 6.03
N VAL A 273 19.88 3.06 5.07
CA VAL A 273 20.19 2.73 3.68
C VAL A 273 19.51 3.74 2.76
N ARG A 274 20.30 4.32 1.85
CA ARG A 274 19.86 5.31 0.87
C ARG A 274 20.07 4.80 -0.54
N PHE A 275 19.07 4.97 -1.40
CA PHE A 275 19.14 4.58 -2.80
C PHE A 275 18.10 5.33 -3.62
N GLU A 276 18.25 5.24 -4.94
CA GLU A 276 17.27 5.69 -5.92
C GLU A 276 16.63 4.47 -6.58
N VAL A 277 15.30 4.46 -6.63
CA VAL A 277 14.51 3.41 -7.29
C VAL A 277 14.58 3.68 -8.80
N PRO A 278 15.07 2.73 -9.62
CA PRO A 278 14.99 2.78 -11.07
C PRO A 278 13.56 2.94 -11.56
N LYS A 279 13.43 3.43 -12.79
CA LYS A 279 12.14 3.64 -13.44
C LYS A 279 11.26 2.37 -13.43
N PHE A 280 10.02 2.49 -12.96
CA PHE A 280 9.04 1.41 -12.97
C PHE A 280 7.66 1.91 -13.43
N LEU A 281 6.83 1.00 -13.92
CA LEU A 281 5.54 1.34 -14.54
C LEU A 281 4.44 1.53 -13.48
N VAL A 282 3.99 0.43 -12.87
CA VAL A 282 2.90 0.44 -11.87
C VAL A 282 3.34 -0.11 -10.53
N TYR A 283 4.09 -1.22 -10.51
CA TYR A 283 4.45 -1.88 -9.25
C TYR A 283 5.94 -2.19 -9.18
N CYS A 284 6.53 -1.88 -8.04
CA CYS A 284 7.93 -2.15 -7.75
C CYS A 284 8.04 -2.68 -6.31
N VAL A 285 8.74 -3.79 -6.13
CA VAL A 285 9.17 -4.28 -4.82
C VAL A 285 10.68 -4.06 -4.71
N VAL A 286 11.10 -3.27 -3.73
CA VAL A 286 12.52 -3.11 -3.37
C VAL A 286 12.80 -4.05 -2.20
N ARG A 287 13.81 -4.90 -2.33
CA ARG A 287 14.22 -5.86 -1.30
C ARG A 287 15.55 -5.41 -0.69
N LEU A 288 15.56 -5.19 0.62
CA LEU A 288 16.75 -4.87 1.40
C LEU A 288 17.18 -6.13 2.15
N ARG A 289 18.28 -6.72 1.70
CA ARG A 289 18.70 -8.06 2.14
C ARG A 289 20.14 -8.02 2.67
N PRO A 290 20.51 -8.98 3.54
CA PRO A 290 21.90 -9.26 3.86
C PRO A 290 22.76 -9.46 2.62
#